data_AF-A0A4Y7KZV3-F1
#
_entry.id   AF-A0A4Y7KZV3-F1
#
_cell.length_a   1.000
_cell.length_b   1.000
_cell.length_c   1.000
_cell.angle_alpha   90.00
_cell.angle_beta   90.00
_cell.angle_gamma   90.00
#
_symmetry.space_group_name_H-M   'P 1'
#
loop_
_entity.id
_entity.type
_entity.pdbx_description
1 polymer ?
#
loop_
_entity_poly.entity_id
_entity_poly.type
_entity_poly.pdbx_seq_one_letter_code
_entity_poly.pdbx_strand_id
1 'polypeptide(L)'
;MGSLKTDEDDLVISGSVDESKQEAIIYVNGVRRILPNGLAHFTLLEYLRDIGLTGTKLGCGEGGCGACTVMVSYFDQLSNKTIHSAVNACLTPLYSVEGMHVITVEGIGNRRQGLHPVQETMALSHGSQCGFCTLGFIMSMYALLRSNRGFPSEEQIEESLGGNLCRCTGYRPIIDAFRVFAKTDNVLYIDNGKPCSSESSSGSEFICPSTGKPCSCGTKVINDDNCMPDSENCNSIYKPVSYNEIDGSSYREKEHIFPPELLLRKLKPLSLTGFGGIKWYRALRLQHVLDLKSKYPDAKKINRLINQ
;
A
#
# COMPACT_ATOMS: atom_id res chain seq x y z
N MET A 1 -58.17 -15.93 17.06
CA MET A 1 -57.19 -17.04 17.21
C MET A 1 -56.92 -17.57 15.81
N GLY A 2 -55.91 -17.20 15.02
CA GLY A 2 -54.51 -16.85 15.31
C GLY A 2 -53.84 -18.09 15.92
N SER A 3 -52.79 -18.72 15.39
CA SER A 3 -51.89 -18.58 14.24
C SER A 3 -51.12 -19.91 14.16
N LEU A 4 -50.46 -20.20 13.03
CA LEU A 4 -49.22 -20.98 12.84
C LEU A 4 -49.31 -21.85 11.58
N LYS A 5 -48.96 -21.24 10.45
CA LYS A 5 -48.18 -21.93 9.43
C LYS A 5 -46.87 -21.18 9.31
N THR A 6 -45.79 -21.94 9.42
CA THR A 6 -44.40 -21.54 9.27
C THR A 6 -44.13 -21.19 7.81
N ASP A 7 -43.79 -19.94 7.53
CA ASP A 7 -43.36 -19.50 6.21
C ASP A 7 -41.84 -19.78 6.06
N GLU A 8 -41.52 -21.02 5.67
CA GLU A 8 -40.28 -21.34 4.95
C GLU A 8 -40.56 -21.24 3.45
N ASP A 9 -40.62 -20.01 2.93
CA ASP A 9 -40.65 -19.75 1.48
C ASP A 9 -39.27 -19.24 1.04
N ASP A 10 -38.30 -20.15 1.03
CA ASP A 10 -37.09 -19.99 0.23
C ASP A 10 -37.45 -20.25 -1.24
N LEU A 11 -37.50 -19.17 -2.02
CA LEU A 11 -37.69 -19.19 -3.46
C LEU A 11 -36.55 -19.98 -4.14
N VAL A 12 -36.85 -21.23 -4.46
CA VAL A 12 -36.14 -22.06 -5.43
C VAL A 12 -36.27 -21.40 -6.80
N ILE A 13 -35.19 -20.76 -7.25
CA ILE A 13 -35.08 -20.26 -8.63
C ILE A 13 -34.87 -21.49 -9.53
N SER A 14 -35.90 -21.81 -10.30
CA SER A 14 -35.91 -22.88 -11.30
C SER A 14 -34.90 -22.59 -12.41
N GLY A 15 -33.82 -23.35 -12.41
CA GLY A 15 -32.79 -23.37 -13.44
C GLY A 15 -31.57 -24.09 -12.88
N SER A 16 -31.59 -25.43 -12.94
CA SER A 16 -30.54 -26.37 -12.53
C SER A 16 -29.15 -25.74 -12.33
N VAL A 17 -28.89 -25.24 -11.12
CA VAL A 17 -27.54 -24.89 -10.68
C VAL A 17 -27.04 -26.10 -9.96
N ASP A 18 -26.09 -26.81 -10.57
CA ASP A 18 -25.22 -27.74 -9.88
C ASP A 18 -24.61 -27.01 -8.68
N GLU A 19 -25.14 -27.28 -7.49
CA GLU A 19 -24.82 -26.70 -6.18
C GLU A 19 -23.42 -27.13 -5.70
N SER A 20 -22.42 -26.98 -6.56
CA SER A 20 -21.05 -26.83 -6.10
C SER A 20 -20.98 -25.49 -5.35
N LYS A 21 -21.25 -25.51 -4.03
CA LYS A 21 -21.00 -24.40 -3.09
C LYS A 21 -19.53 -24.01 -3.19
N GLN A 22 -19.20 -23.19 -4.17
CA GLN A 22 -17.84 -22.76 -4.37
C GLN A 22 -17.52 -21.74 -3.28
N GLU A 23 -16.55 -22.10 -2.46
CA GLU A 23 -16.13 -21.31 -1.31
C GLU A 23 -15.80 -19.87 -1.73
N ALA A 24 -16.28 -18.90 -0.94
CA ALA A 24 -15.78 -17.54 -1.00
C ALA A 24 -14.31 -17.57 -0.54
N ILE A 25 -13.40 -17.05 -1.37
CA ILE A 25 -11.98 -17.09 -1.06
C ILE A 25 -11.33 -15.72 -1.15
N ILE A 26 -10.19 -15.59 -0.48
CA ILE A 26 -9.26 -14.48 -0.59
C ILE A 26 -7.84 -15.04 -0.57
N TYR A 27 -6.93 -14.43 -1.31
CA TYR A 27 -5.52 -14.67 -1.13
C TYR A 27 -4.92 -13.58 -0.25
N VAL A 28 -4.19 -13.95 0.79
CA VAL A 28 -3.49 -12.99 1.65
C VAL A 28 -2.02 -13.36 1.71
N ASN A 29 -1.14 -12.46 1.23
CA ASN A 29 0.31 -12.70 1.13
C ASN A 29 0.66 -14.01 0.39
N GLY A 30 -0.13 -14.36 -0.65
CA GLY A 30 0.07 -15.57 -1.45
C GLY A 30 -0.59 -16.83 -0.87
N VAL A 31 -1.14 -16.77 0.34
CA VAL A 31 -1.82 -17.89 0.99
C VAL A 31 -3.33 -17.84 0.69
N ARG A 32 -3.85 -18.91 0.08
CA ARG A 32 -5.29 -19.10 -0.13
C ARG A 32 -6.01 -19.21 1.22
N ARG A 33 -7.08 -18.44 1.39
CA ARG A 33 -7.95 -18.50 2.57
C ARG A 33 -9.41 -18.57 2.17
N ILE A 34 -10.17 -19.37 2.89
CA ILE A 34 -11.62 -19.40 2.79
C ILE A 34 -12.17 -18.27 3.65
N LEU A 35 -13.04 -17.46 3.07
CA LEU A 35 -13.80 -16.44 3.79
C LEU A 35 -15.01 -17.10 4.43
N PRO A 36 -15.09 -17.15 5.78
CA PRO A 36 -16.23 -17.74 6.44
C PRO A 36 -17.48 -16.88 6.20
N ASN A 37 -18.64 -17.52 6.20
CA ASN A 37 -19.93 -16.82 6.22
C ASN A 37 -20.14 -16.15 7.59
N GLY A 38 -21.00 -15.13 7.67
CA GLY A 38 -21.29 -14.41 8.92
C GLY A 38 -20.45 -13.15 9.16
N LEU A 39 -19.58 -12.77 8.23
CA LEU A 39 -18.67 -11.62 8.35
C LEU A 39 -19.06 -10.45 7.42
N ALA A 40 -20.31 -10.32 6.99
CA ALA A 40 -20.70 -9.22 6.09
C ALA A 40 -20.53 -7.80 6.68
N HIS A 41 -20.40 -7.70 8.00
CA HIS A 41 -20.17 -6.47 8.74
C HIS A 41 -18.68 -6.14 8.92
N PHE A 42 -17.78 -7.07 8.59
CA PHE A 42 -16.33 -6.89 8.76
C PHE A 42 -15.74 -6.03 7.64
N THR A 43 -14.80 -5.20 8.05
CA THR A 43 -13.80 -4.58 7.18
C THR A 43 -12.66 -5.55 6.91
N LEU A 44 -11.90 -5.28 5.84
CA LEU A 44 -10.68 -6.01 5.55
C LEU A 44 -9.66 -5.85 6.67
N LEU A 45 -9.59 -4.66 7.29
CA LEU A 45 -8.67 -4.40 8.39
C LEU A 45 -8.95 -5.29 9.61
N GLU A 46 -10.21 -5.40 10.03
CA GLU A 46 -10.62 -6.26 11.14
C GLU A 46 -10.23 -7.72 10.85
N TYR A 47 -10.59 -8.21 9.66
CA TYR A 47 -10.25 -9.58 9.25
C TYR A 47 -8.74 -9.85 9.26
N LEU A 48 -7.92 -8.96 8.68
CA LEU A 48 -6.46 -9.13 8.63
C LEU A 48 -5.85 -9.22 10.03
N ARG A 49 -6.31 -8.37 10.95
CA ARG A 49 -5.81 -8.33 12.32
C ARG A 49 -6.25 -9.55 13.12
N ASP A 50 -7.48 -10.02 12.92
CA ASP A 50 -8.02 -11.22 13.58
C ASP A 50 -7.29 -12.50 13.15
N ILE A 51 -6.82 -12.58 11.90
CA ILE A 51 -5.97 -13.68 11.44
C ILE A 51 -4.49 -13.53 11.84
N GLY A 52 -4.16 -12.53 12.67
CA GLY A 52 -2.83 -12.31 13.24
C GLY A 52 -1.88 -11.44 12.39
N LEU A 53 -2.32 -10.90 11.25
CA LEU A 53 -1.55 -9.96 10.44
C LEU A 53 -1.72 -8.54 10.97
N THR A 54 -1.00 -8.27 12.06
CA THR A 54 -1.15 -7.05 12.85
C THR A 54 -0.34 -5.85 12.34
N GLY A 55 0.44 -6.01 11.28
CA GLY A 55 1.21 -4.94 10.63
C GLY A 55 0.29 -3.84 10.12
N THR A 56 -0.83 -4.18 9.48
CA THR A 56 -1.82 -3.17 9.06
C THR A 56 -2.50 -2.54 10.29
N LYS A 57 -2.47 -1.20 10.40
CA LYS A 57 -2.88 -0.48 11.63
C LYS A 57 -4.21 0.26 11.47
N LEU A 58 -4.99 0.32 12.56
CA LEU A 58 -6.14 1.23 12.66
C LEU A 58 -5.67 2.57 13.21
N GLY A 59 -5.67 3.61 12.37
CA GLY A 59 -5.39 4.99 12.79
C GLY A 59 -6.67 5.78 13.04
N CYS A 60 -7.34 6.21 11.96
CA CYS A 60 -8.56 7.03 12.05
C CYS A 60 -9.87 6.29 11.79
N GLY A 61 -9.87 5.19 11.01
CA GLY A 61 -11.09 4.44 10.66
C GLY A 61 -11.95 5.06 9.54
N GLU A 62 -11.58 6.25 9.05
CA GLU A 62 -12.34 7.01 8.04
C GLU A 62 -11.57 7.20 6.72
N GLY A 63 -10.43 6.53 6.55
CA GLY A 63 -9.64 6.57 5.31
C GLY A 63 -8.70 7.77 5.14
N GLY A 64 -8.65 8.69 6.10
CA GLY A 64 -7.83 9.91 5.99
C GLY A 64 -6.34 9.79 6.36
N CYS A 65 -5.92 8.71 7.05
CA CYS A 65 -4.54 8.64 7.58
C CYS A 65 -3.59 7.66 6.86
N GLY A 66 -4.10 6.73 6.04
CA GLY A 66 -3.29 5.74 5.32
C GLY A 66 -2.59 4.68 6.18
N ALA A 67 -2.70 4.70 7.51
CA ALA A 67 -2.03 3.70 8.37
C ALA A 67 -2.53 2.25 8.13
N CYS A 68 -3.70 2.10 7.52
CA CYS A 68 -4.30 0.82 7.14
C CYS A 68 -4.10 0.45 5.66
N THR A 69 -3.18 1.12 4.95
CA THR A 69 -2.97 0.85 3.52
C THR A 69 -2.46 -0.58 3.30
N VAL A 70 -3.11 -1.27 2.37
CA VAL A 70 -2.69 -2.57 1.83
C VAL A 70 -2.73 -2.51 0.31
N MET A 71 -2.03 -3.42 -0.37
CA MET A 71 -2.17 -3.56 -1.82
C MET A 71 -3.21 -4.64 -2.13
N VAL A 72 -4.17 -4.30 -2.98
CA VAL A 72 -5.12 -5.24 -3.56
C VAL A 72 -4.78 -5.47 -5.01
N SER A 73 -4.72 -6.74 -5.40
CA SER A 73 -4.50 -7.17 -6.77
C SER A 73 -5.67 -8.00 -7.27
N TYR A 74 -6.10 -7.73 -8.49
CA TYR A 74 -7.10 -8.53 -9.18
C TYR A 74 -6.79 -8.61 -10.67
N PHE A 75 -7.29 -9.66 -11.31
CA PHE A 75 -7.17 -9.82 -12.74
C PHE A 75 -8.35 -9.13 -13.44
N ASP A 76 -8.05 -8.14 -14.26
CA ASP A 76 -9.04 -7.52 -15.14
C ASP A 76 -9.12 -8.30 -16.45
N GLN A 77 -10.29 -8.92 -16.68
CA GLN A 77 -10.55 -9.72 -17.87
C GLN A 77 -10.66 -8.87 -19.13
N LEU A 78 -11.03 -7.59 -19.03
CA LEU A 78 -11.17 -6.71 -20.18
C LEU A 78 -9.80 -6.29 -20.73
N SER A 79 -8.90 -5.85 -19.85
CA SER A 79 -7.54 -5.47 -20.23
C SER A 79 -6.55 -6.65 -20.31
N ASN A 80 -6.96 -7.84 -19.88
CA ASN A 80 -6.13 -9.05 -19.77
C ASN A 80 -4.86 -8.80 -18.94
N LYS A 81 -4.99 -8.06 -17.84
CA LYS A 81 -3.87 -7.63 -16.98
C LYS A 81 -4.23 -7.78 -15.51
N THR A 82 -3.19 -8.01 -14.71
CA THR A 82 -3.29 -7.85 -13.26
C THR A 82 -3.22 -6.38 -12.91
N ILE A 83 -4.22 -5.89 -12.19
CA ILE A 83 -4.27 -4.53 -11.68
C ILE A 83 -3.88 -4.55 -10.22
N HIS A 84 -3.01 -3.63 -9.83
CA HIS A 84 -2.52 -3.44 -8.46
C HIS A 84 -2.95 -2.05 -7.98
N SER A 85 -3.55 -1.98 -6.79
CA SER A 85 -4.05 -0.72 -6.23
C SER A 85 -3.83 -0.67 -4.71
N ALA A 86 -3.42 0.49 -4.20
CA ALA A 86 -3.39 0.76 -2.77
C ALA A 86 -4.82 1.05 -2.28
N VAL A 87 -5.23 0.40 -1.19
CA VAL A 87 -6.56 0.61 -0.59
C VAL A 87 -6.47 0.78 0.92
N ASN A 88 -7.36 1.61 1.45
CA ASN A 88 -7.57 1.73 2.90
C ASN A 88 -8.37 0.52 3.41
N ALA A 89 -7.71 -0.40 4.11
CA ALA A 89 -8.35 -1.61 4.61
C ALA A 89 -9.51 -1.32 5.60
N CYS A 90 -9.47 -0.18 6.32
CA CYS A 90 -10.51 0.19 7.29
C CYS A 90 -11.85 0.55 6.66
N LEU A 91 -11.88 0.96 5.39
CA LEU A 91 -13.10 1.27 4.65
C LEU A 91 -13.50 0.17 3.68
N THR A 92 -12.66 -0.86 3.54
CA THR A 92 -12.86 -1.93 2.56
C THR A 92 -13.73 -3.02 3.15
N PRO A 93 -14.98 -3.25 2.69
CA PRO A 93 -15.78 -4.38 3.18
C PRO A 93 -15.11 -5.70 2.81
N LEU A 94 -15.04 -6.65 3.74
CA LEU A 94 -14.30 -7.91 3.55
C LEU A 94 -14.74 -8.67 2.29
N TYR A 95 -16.05 -8.78 2.05
CA TYR A 95 -16.56 -9.52 0.89
C TYR A 95 -16.43 -8.79 -0.46
N SER A 96 -16.02 -7.52 -0.45
CA SER A 96 -15.70 -6.79 -1.70
C SER A 96 -14.42 -7.29 -2.35
N VAL A 97 -13.49 -7.83 -1.55
CA VAL A 97 -12.19 -8.38 -1.98
C VAL A 97 -12.18 -9.91 -2.11
N GLU A 98 -13.35 -10.56 -2.04
CA GLU A 98 -13.44 -11.98 -2.41
C GLU A 98 -12.98 -12.16 -3.87
N GLY A 99 -12.17 -13.20 -4.10
CA GLY A 99 -11.56 -13.49 -5.39
C GLY A 99 -10.41 -12.55 -5.75
N MET A 100 -9.83 -11.84 -4.79
CA MET A 100 -8.65 -10.98 -4.98
C MET A 100 -7.45 -11.45 -4.16
N HIS A 101 -6.30 -10.84 -4.44
CA HIS A 101 -5.05 -11.03 -3.70
C HIS A 101 -4.71 -9.76 -2.91
N VAL A 102 -4.83 -9.86 -1.60
CA VAL A 102 -4.41 -8.83 -0.64
C VAL A 102 -2.97 -9.08 -0.25
N ILE A 103 -2.15 -8.05 -0.32
CA ILE A 103 -0.76 -8.07 0.12
C ILE A 103 -0.62 -7.00 1.22
N THR A 104 -0.14 -7.45 2.36
CA THR A 104 0.14 -6.65 3.56
C THR A 104 1.64 -6.43 3.70
N VAL A 105 2.04 -5.58 4.65
CA VAL A 105 3.46 -5.27 4.89
C VAL A 105 4.26 -6.51 5.30
N GLU A 106 3.64 -7.47 6.00
CA GLU A 106 4.26 -8.75 6.35
C GLU A 106 4.51 -9.63 5.13
N GLY A 107 3.74 -9.43 4.06
CA GLY A 107 3.83 -10.20 2.82
C GLY A 107 5.06 -9.85 1.99
N ILE A 108 5.50 -8.60 2.01
CA ILE A 108 6.60 -8.15 1.14
C ILE A 108 7.99 -8.42 1.73
N GLY A 109 8.09 -8.57 3.06
CA GLY A 109 9.36 -8.82 3.73
C GLY A 109 9.25 -8.73 5.25
N ASN A 110 10.22 -9.33 5.95
CA ASN A 110 10.33 -9.31 7.40
C ASN A 110 11.76 -9.65 7.86
N ARG A 111 12.05 -9.47 9.15
CA ARG A 111 13.39 -9.72 9.72
C ARG A 111 13.90 -11.16 9.56
N ARG A 112 13.04 -12.16 9.32
CA ARG A 112 13.44 -13.56 9.15
C ARG A 112 13.75 -13.90 7.70
N GLN A 113 13.02 -13.31 6.75
CA GLN A 113 13.12 -13.60 5.32
C GLN A 113 13.91 -12.55 4.54
N GLY A 114 14.27 -11.45 5.19
CA GLY A 114 14.84 -10.26 4.56
C GLY A 114 13.79 -9.18 4.39
N LEU A 115 14.24 -7.92 4.50
CA LEU A 115 13.39 -6.77 4.24
C LEU A 115 13.26 -6.55 2.74
N HIS A 116 12.08 -6.11 2.31
CA HIS A 116 11.90 -5.57 0.97
C HIS A 116 12.71 -4.26 0.84
N PRO A 117 13.26 -3.90 -0.32
CA PRO A 117 13.98 -2.64 -0.49
C PRO A 117 13.20 -1.41 0.00
N VAL A 118 11.89 -1.35 -0.25
CA VAL A 118 11.01 -0.28 0.28
C VAL A 118 10.98 -0.23 1.82
N GLN A 119 11.05 -1.38 2.49
CA GLN A 119 11.14 -1.45 3.95
C GLN A 119 12.54 -1.04 4.45
N GLU A 120 13.58 -1.47 3.73
CA GLU A 120 14.98 -1.21 4.07
C GLU A 120 15.32 0.28 3.93
N THR A 121 14.98 0.92 2.81
CA THR A 121 15.26 2.34 2.58
C THR A 121 14.52 3.22 3.59
N MET A 122 13.27 2.88 3.90
CA MET A 122 12.49 3.56 4.94
C MET A 122 13.17 3.53 6.32
N ALA A 123 13.84 2.41 6.66
CA ALA A 123 14.57 2.27 7.92
C ALA A 123 15.93 3.02 7.89
N LEU A 124 16.73 2.81 6.83
CA LEU A 124 18.07 3.37 6.70
C LEU A 124 18.07 4.90 6.58
N SER A 125 17.06 5.48 5.92
CA SER A 125 16.93 6.93 5.75
C SER A 125 16.25 7.61 6.93
N HIS A 126 16.08 6.93 8.08
CA HIS A 126 15.40 7.46 9.26
C HIS A 126 13.94 7.91 8.98
N GLY A 127 13.28 7.27 8.01
CA GLY A 127 11.88 7.50 7.64
C GLY A 127 10.87 6.98 8.67
N SER A 128 11.34 6.42 9.79
CA SER A 128 10.52 5.88 10.86
C SER A 128 10.99 6.38 12.23
N GLN A 129 10.05 6.87 13.05
CA GLN A 129 10.28 7.20 14.46
C GLN A 129 9.38 6.33 15.35
N CYS A 130 8.13 6.74 15.61
CA CYS A 130 7.18 5.93 16.38
C CYS A 130 6.75 4.63 15.68
N GLY A 131 7.02 4.51 14.38
CA GLY A 131 6.75 3.32 13.58
C GLY A 131 5.29 3.09 13.16
N PHE A 132 4.32 3.82 13.72
CA PHE A 132 2.90 3.49 13.53
C PHE A 132 2.41 3.69 12.08
N CYS A 133 2.74 4.83 11.47
CA CYS A 133 2.36 5.15 10.08
C CYS A 133 3.28 4.49 9.04
N THR A 134 4.46 4.04 9.44
CA THR A 134 5.53 3.54 8.54
C THR A 134 5.02 2.46 7.58
N LEU A 135 4.14 1.58 8.06
CA LEU A 135 3.63 0.45 7.30
C LEU A 135 2.65 0.89 6.19
N GLY A 136 1.88 1.96 6.43
CA GLY A 136 1.03 2.58 5.41
C GLY A 136 1.84 3.18 4.25
N PHE A 137 2.86 3.97 4.60
CA PHE A 137 3.81 4.54 3.61
C PHE A 137 4.49 3.46 2.78
N ILE A 138 4.99 2.41 3.42
CA ILE A 138 5.62 1.27 2.73
C ILE A 138 4.65 0.63 1.74
N MET A 139 3.39 0.39 2.13
CA MET A 139 2.42 -0.25 1.26
C MET A 139 1.94 0.66 0.12
N SER A 140 1.83 1.98 0.34
CA SER A 140 1.57 2.94 -0.73
C SER A 140 2.70 2.95 -1.77
N MET A 141 3.95 3.05 -1.31
CA MET A 141 5.11 3.04 -2.21
C MET A 141 5.21 1.70 -2.97
N TYR A 142 5.03 0.58 -2.27
CA TYR A 142 5.03 -0.75 -2.88
C TYR A 142 3.93 -0.87 -3.95
N ALA A 143 2.71 -0.41 -3.68
CA ALA A 143 1.63 -0.44 -4.66
C ALA A 143 1.94 0.41 -5.91
N LEU A 144 2.58 1.58 -5.74
CA LEU A 144 3.05 2.42 -6.85
C LEU A 144 4.09 1.70 -7.72
N LEU A 145 5.08 1.07 -7.10
CA LEU A 145 6.11 0.32 -7.83
C LEU A 145 5.51 -0.87 -8.60
N ARG A 146 4.47 -1.49 -8.04
CA ARG A 146 3.78 -2.62 -8.65
C ARG A 146 2.82 -2.23 -9.77
N SER A 147 2.20 -1.06 -9.69
CA SER A 147 1.29 -0.57 -10.74
C SER A 147 2.04 0.05 -11.93
N ASN A 148 3.26 0.56 -11.71
CA ASN A 148 4.08 1.15 -12.76
C ASN A 148 4.92 0.12 -13.53
N ARG A 149 5.01 0.31 -14.86
CA ARG A 149 5.83 -0.53 -15.75
C ARG A 149 7.31 -0.16 -15.77
N GLY A 150 7.68 0.97 -15.16
CA GLY A 150 9.04 1.49 -15.08
C GLY A 150 9.25 2.25 -13.78
N PHE A 151 10.36 2.98 -13.68
CA PHE A 151 10.66 3.83 -12.53
C PHE A 151 9.61 4.96 -12.42
N PRO A 152 8.98 5.18 -11.26
CA PRO A 152 8.10 6.33 -11.06
C PRO A 152 8.87 7.66 -11.14
N SER A 153 8.17 8.76 -11.42
CA SER A 153 8.72 10.10 -11.19
C SER A 153 8.60 10.49 -9.72
N GLU A 154 9.30 11.55 -9.29
CA GLU A 154 9.17 12.06 -7.92
C GLU A 154 7.74 12.53 -7.63
N GLU A 155 7.07 13.17 -8.59
CA GLU A 155 5.69 13.62 -8.44
C GLU A 155 4.75 12.45 -8.22
N GLN A 156 4.93 11.32 -8.93
CA GLN A 156 4.14 10.12 -8.73
C GLN A 156 4.37 9.50 -7.34
N ILE A 157 5.60 9.57 -6.83
CA ILE A 157 5.91 9.15 -5.46
C ILE A 157 5.14 10.04 -4.48
N GLU A 158 5.31 11.35 -4.55
CA GLU A 158 4.62 12.29 -3.65
C GLU A 158 3.10 12.13 -3.68
N GLU A 159 2.51 11.99 -4.87
CA GLU A 159 1.08 11.75 -5.05
C GLU A 159 0.62 10.45 -4.38
N SER A 160 1.36 9.36 -4.57
CA SER A 160 1.05 8.06 -3.95
C SER A 160 1.07 8.09 -2.41
N LEU A 161 1.82 9.04 -1.84
CA LEU A 161 1.96 9.20 -0.40
C LEU A 161 0.96 10.21 0.18
N GLY A 162 0.26 11.00 -0.64
CA GLY A 162 -0.64 12.06 -0.20
C GLY A 162 -1.77 11.59 0.73
N GLY A 163 -2.14 10.31 0.67
CA GLY A 163 -3.11 9.68 1.57
C GLY A 163 -2.56 9.17 2.91
N ASN A 164 -1.25 9.35 3.18
CA ASN A 164 -0.59 8.86 4.40
C ASN A 164 -0.17 10.01 5.30
N LEU A 165 -0.55 9.94 6.58
CA LEU A 165 -0.23 10.97 7.57
C LEU A 165 0.88 10.51 8.52
N CYS A 166 1.87 11.38 8.73
CA CYS A 166 2.90 11.21 9.73
C CYS A 166 2.98 12.42 10.67
N ARG A 167 2.99 12.17 11.98
CA ARG A 167 3.11 13.22 13.00
C ARG A 167 4.51 13.42 13.54
N CYS A 168 5.43 12.49 13.27
CA CYS A 168 6.74 12.44 13.91
C CYS A 168 7.88 12.90 13.00
N THR A 169 7.92 12.44 11.75
CA THR A 169 9.10 12.57 10.89
C THR A 169 9.20 13.88 10.13
N GLY A 170 8.11 14.64 10.03
CA GLY A 170 8.05 15.82 9.15
C GLY A 170 8.15 15.48 7.66
N TYR A 171 7.88 14.22 7.27
CA TYR A 171 7.87 13.67 5.90
C TYR A 171 9.22 13.64 5.17
N ARG A 172 10.10 14.62 5.36
CA ARG A 172 11.38 14.73 4.63
C ARG A 172 12.16 13.41 4.53
N PRO A 173 12.47 12.70 5.64
CA PRO A 173 13.22 11.44 5.55
C PRO A 173 12.44 10.30 4.86
N ILE A 174 11.11 10.35 4.83
CA ILE A 174 10.28 9.38 4.10
C ILE A 174 10.39 9.62 2.59
N ILE A 175 10.31 10.89 2.16
CA ILE A 175 10.48 11.24 0.75
C ILE A 175 11.89 10.87 0.28
N ASP A 176 12.92 11.22 1.05
CA ASP A 176 14.30 10.88 0.72
C ASP A 176 14.52 9.35 0.67
N ALA A 177 13.83 8.57 1.53
CA ALA A 177 13.85 7.11 1.49
C ALA A 177 13.29 6.51 0.19
N PHE A 178 12.33 7.16 -0.44
CA PHE A 178 11.64 6.63 -1.62
C PHE A 178 12.11 7.26 -2.93
N ARG A 179 12.76 8.43 -2.90
CA ARG A 179 13.40 9.04 -4.07
C ARG A 179 14.40 8.14 -4.78
N VAL A 180 15.04 7.21 -4.07
CA VAL A 180 15.92 6.19 -4.68
C VAL A 180 15.24 5.35 -5.76
N PHE A 181 13.90 5.28 -5.75
CA PHE A 181 13.13 4.55 -6.75
C PHE A 181 12.72 5.43 -7.95
N ALA A 182 12.98 6.74 -7.89
CA ALA A 182 12.66 7.66 -8.98
C ALA A 182 13.71 7.63 -10.09
N LYS A 183 13.29 8.01 -11.30
CA LYS A 183 14.22 8.24 -12.43
C LYS A 183 14.75 9.67 -12.40
N THR A 184 15.66 9.99 -11.48
CA THR A 184 16.31 11.31 -11.41
C THR A 184 17.81 11.21 -11.62
N ASP A 185 18.36 12.10 -12.46
CA ASP A 185 19.81 12.34 -12.51
C ASP A 185 20.22 13.05 -11.22
N ASN A 186 20.83 12.31 -10.29
CA ASN A 186 21.25 12.80 -8.98
C ASN A 186 22.41 13.82 -9.04
N VAL A 187 22.78 14.32 -10.22
CA VAL A 187 23.90 15.25 -10.43
C VAL A 187 23.74 16.52 -9.57
N LEU A 188 22.51 16.98 -9.33
CA LEU A 188 22.23 18.19 -8.55
C LEU A 188 22.41 18.01 -7.03
N TYR A 189 22.46 16.77 -6.53
CA TYR A 189 22.56 16.45 -5.09
C TYR A 189 23.81 15.65 -4.71
N ILE A 190 24.59 15.16 -5.70
CA ILE A 190 25.86 14.46 -5.48
C ILE A 190 27.02 15.45 -5.29
N ASP A 191 26.86 16.73 -5.63
CA ASP A 191 27.91 17.72 -5.42
C ASP A 191 27.99 18.18 -3.95
N ASN A 192 28.27 17.20 -3.07
CA ASN A 192 28.85 17.43 -1.77
C ASN A 192 30.29 17.93 -1.97
N GLY A 193 30.42 19.22 -2.31
CA GLY A 193 31.61 20.01 -2.04
C GLY A 193 32.91 19.53 -2.68
N LYS A 194 32.89 19.09 -3.95
CA LYS A 194 34.14 19.04 -4.70
C LYS A 194 34.41 20.46 -5.22
N PRO A 195 35.51 21.14 -4.85
CA PRO A 195 35.88 22.35 -5.55
C PRO A 195 36.25 21.93 -6.98
N CYS A 196 35.31 22.11 -7.91
CA CYS A 196 35.60 22.00 -9.33
C CYS A 196 36.59 23.10 -9.67
N SER A 197 37.85 22.67 -9.78
CA SER A 197 38.92 23.42 -10.42
C SER A 197 38.42 23.94 -11.77
N SER A 198 38.41 25.26 -11.90
CA SER A 198 38.51 26.03 -13.14
C SER A 198 37.54 25.64 -14.27
N GLU A 199 36.45 26.41 -14.41
CA GLU A 199 36.42 27.51 -15.39
C GLU A 199 35.17 28.39 -15.18
N SER A 200 35.37 29.68 -15.39
CA SER A 200 34.49 30.81 -15.08
C SER A 200 33.11 30.78 -15.73
N SER A 201 32.05 30.87 -14.92
CA SER A 201 30.85 31.66 -15.25
C SER A 201 30.07 32.01 -13.98
N SER A 202 29.49 33.20 -13.99
CA SER A 202 28.97 33.97 -12.86
C SER A 202 27.73 33.39 -12.16
N GLY A 203 27.79 33.29 -10.82
CA GLY A 203 26.67 33.67 -9.93
C GLY A 203 25.60 32.63 -9.61
N SER A 204 25.94 31.40 -9.20
CA SER A 204 24.96 30.50 -8.58
C SER A 204 24.91 30.72 -7.07
N GLU A 205 23.83 31.33 -6.58
CA GLU A 205 23.55 31.57 -5.17
C GLU A 205 23.35 30.24 -4.42
N PHE A 206 24.04 30.03 -3.29
CA PHE A 206 23.90 28.81 -2.49
C PHE A 206 22.45 28.64 -2.00
N ILE A 207 21.78 27.56 -2.42
CA ILE A 207 20.41 27.25 -2.03
C ILE A 207 20.43 26.37 -0.77
N CYS A 208 19.74 26.82 0.27
CA CYS A 208 19.66 26.09 1.53
C CYS A 208 18.87 24.79 1.39
N PRO A 209 19.41 23.63 1.81
CA PRO A 209 18.69 22.36 1.81
C PRO A 209 17.41 22.39 2.67
N SER A 210 17.39 23.21 3.73
CA SER A 210 16.28 23.29 4.68
C SER A 210 15.17 24.25 4.24
N THR A 211 15.45 25.23 3.38
CA THR A 211 14.47 26.27 3.01
C THR A 211 14.19 26.36 1.51
N GLY A 212 14.99 25.70 0.66
CA GLY A 212 14.85 25.75 -0.81
C GLY A 212 15.04 27.15 -1.40
N LYS A 213 15.59 28.09 -0.62
CA LYS A 213 15.85 29.48 -0.99
C LYS A 213 17.32 29.84 -0.72
N PRO A 214 17.83 30.91 -1.34
CA PRO A 214 19.11 31.48 -0.95
C PRO A 214 19.14 31.79 0.56
N CYS A 215 20.11 31.25 1.29
CA CYS A 215 20.33 31.56 2.70
C CYS A 215 21.78 31.98 2.93
N SER A 216 22.00 32.79 3.96
CA SER A 216 23.33 33.16 4.46
C SER A 216 23.98 32.07 5.33
N CYS A 217 23.38 30.88 5.38
CA CYS A 217 23.76 29.78 6.25
C CYS A 217 24.86 28.86 5.67
N GLY A 218 25.49 29.28 4.57
CA GLY A 218 26.62 28.61 3.96
C GLY A 218 27.83 28.50 4.91
N THR A 219 28.60 27.43 4.72
CA THR A 219 29.74 27.05 5.55
C THR A 219 30.76 28.18 5.63
N LYS A 220 30.88 28.83 6.79
CA LYS A 220 32.07 29.62 7.11
C LYS A 220 33.22 28.63 7.27
N VAL A 221 34.14 28.61 6.30
CA VAL A 221 35.40 27.89 6.44
C VAL A 221 36.14 28.53 7.62
N ILE A 222 36.18 27.83 8.75
CA ILE A 222 37.07 28.16 9.86
C ILE A 222 38.41 27.53 9.48
N ASN A 223 39.37 28.35 9.07
CA ASN A 223 40.76 27.95 8.96
C ASN A 223 41.33 27.85 10.38
N ASP A 224 41.37 26.65 10.95
CA ASP A 224 42.22 26.35 12.11
C ASP A 224 43.38 25.47 11.65
N ASP A 225 44.47 26.12 11.26
CA ASP A 225 45.79 25.50 11.19
C ASP A 225 46.29 25.31 12.64
N ASN A 226 46.11 24.12 13.21
CA ASN A 226 47.00 23.52 14.22
C ASN A 226 46.51 22.10 14.62
N CYS A 227 47.11 21.07 14.02
CA CYS A 227 46.97 19.69 14.47
C CYS A 227 48.05 19.35 15.54
N MET A 228 47.61 18.77 16.65
CA MET A 228 48.41 17.93 17.56
C MET A 228 47.65 16.60 17.77
N PRO A 229 48.34 15.45 17.92
CA PRO A 229 47.69 14.16 17.76
C PRO A 229 47.16 13.56 19.08
N ASP A 230 46.20 12.65 18.88
CA ASP A 230 45.72 11.57 19.75
C ASP A 230 44.76 11.91 20.91
N SER A 231 43.47 11.67 20.66
CA SER A 231 42.62 10.94 21.60
C SER A 231 41.54 10.16 20.84
N GLU A 232 41.41 8.87 21.17
CA GLU A 232 40.39 7.96 20.68
C GLU A 232 38.99 8.56 20.91
N ASN A 233 38.26 8.84 19.83
CA ASN A 233 36.84 9.12 19.96
C ASN A 233 36.04 8.57 18.78
N CYS A 234 34.99 7.83 19.11
CA CYS A 234 34.12 7.06 18.23
C CYS A 234 33.22 7.94 17.36
N ASN A 235 33.80 8.65 16.39
CA ASN A 235 33.04 9.30 15.33
C ASN A 235 33.04 8.39 14.11
N SER A 236 32.17 7.36 14.10
CA SER A 236 31.76 6.79 12.81
C SER A 236 30.99 7.89 12.07
N ILE A 237 31.70 8.65 11.25
CA ILE A 237 31.12 9.61 10.31
C ILE A 237 30.06 8.85 9.52
N TYR A 238 28.80 9.20 9.77
CA TYR A 238 27.67 8.70 8.99
C TYR A 238 27.88 9.23 7.57
N LYS A 239 28.38 8.37 6.67
CA LYS A 239 28.48 8.73 5.25
C LYS A 239 27.05 8.81 4.71
N PRO A 240 26.66 9.91 4.06
CA PRO A 240 25.41 9.94 3.29
C PRO A 240 25.42 8.76 2.32
N VAL A 241 24.40 7.91 2.39
CA VAL A 241 24.23 6.83 1.40
C VAL A 241 24.11 7.51 0.04
N SER A 242 25.04 7.24 -0.87
CA SER A 242 24.93 7.72 -2.23
C SER A 242 23.76 6.99 -2.87
N TYR A 243 22.78 7.73 -3.39
CA TYR A 243 21.56 7.21 -4.01
C TYR A 243 21.82 6.17 -5.14
N ASN A 244 23.05 6.10 -5.66
CA ASN A 244 23.49 5.15 -6.68
C ASN A 244 23.95 3.78 -6.14
N GLU A 245 24.05 3.56 -4.82
CA GLU A 245 24.46 2.26 -4.25
C GLU A 245 23.30 1.25 -4.17
N ILE A 246 22.06 1.72 -4.22
CA ILE A 246 20.87 0.87 -4.24
C ILE A 246 20.39 0.82 -5.70
N ASP A 247 20.87 -0.17 -6.45
CA ASP A 247 20.38 -0.41 -7.80
C ASP A 247 18.91 -0.86 -7.73
N GLY A 248 18.02 0.08 -8.06
CA GLY A 248 16.60 -0.14 -8.24
C GLY A 248 16.28 -1.10 -9.40
N SER A 249 17.22 -1.78 -10.03
CA SER A 249 16.91 -2.89 -10.95
C SER A 249 16.52 -4.19 -10.20
N SER A 250 16.99 -4.37 -8.97
CA SER A 250 16.85 -5.61 -8.19
C SER A 250 15.45 -5.87 -7.61
N TYR A 251 14.52 -4.90 -7.67
CA TYR A 251 13.19 -5.03 -7.03
C TYR A 251 12.29 -6.09 -7.68
N ARG A 252 12.44 -6.36 -8.98
CA ARG A 252 11.50 -7.23 -9.71
C ARG A 252 11.63 -8.71 -9.38
N GLU A 253 12.77 -9.14 -8.88
CA GLU A 253 13.11 -10.57 -8.79
C GLU A 253 12.43 -11.30 -7.61
N LYS A 254 11.90 -10.57 -6.62
CA LYS A 254 11.31 -11.15 -5.40
C LYS A 254 9.83 -10.81 -5.19
N GLU A 255 9.16 -10.37 -6.24
CA GLU A 255 7.78 -9.92 -6.17
C GLU A 255 6.78 -11.07 -6.08
N HIS A 256 5.67 -10.84 -5.34
CA HIS A 256 4.58 -11.82 -5.32
C HIS A 256 3.99 -12.01 -6.71
N ILE A 257 4.02 -13.27 -7.17
CA ILE A 257 3.31 -13.73 -8.35
C ILE A 257 1.80 -13.69 -8.04
N PHE A 258 1.01 -13.20 -8.99
CA PHE A 258 -0.44 -13.20 -8.85
C PHE A 258 -0.96 -14.66 -8.80
N PRO A 259 -1.82 -15.03 -7.83
CA PRO A 259 -2.27 -16.41 -7.64
C PRO A 259 -2.90 -16.99 -8.91
N PRO A 260 -2.36 -18.09 -9.48
CA PRO A 260 -2.86 -18.66 -10.72
C PRO A 260 -4.33 -19.11 -10.66
N GLU A 261 -4.80 -19.56 -9.50
CA GLU A 261 -6.22 -19.89 -9.28
C GLU A 261 -7.13 -18.69 -9.60
N LEU A 262 -6.71 -17.47 -9.28
CA LEU A 262 -7.51 -16.26 -9.50
C LEU A 262 -7.54 -15.82 -10.97
N LEU A 263 -6.55 -16.21 -11.80
CA LEU A 263 -6.58 -15.95 -13.24
C LEU A 263 -7.70 -16.72 -13.95
N LEU A 264 -7.95 -17.95 -13.49
CA LEU A 264 -8.93 -18.86 -14.08
C LEU A 264 -10.30 -18.76 -13.40
N ARG A 265 -10.39 -18.05 -12.28
CA ARG A 265 -11.61 -17.95 -11.48
C ARG A 265 -12.67 -17.11 -12.19
N LYS A 266 -13.82 -17.72 -12.45
CA LYS A 266 -15.01 -17.01 -12.93
C LYS A 266 -15.74 -16.37 -11.74
N LEU A 267 -16.14 -15.11 -11.89
CA LEU A 267 -16.99 -14.46 -10.89
C LEU A 267 -18.32 -15.21 -10.81
N LYS A 268 -18.76 -15.47 -9.57
CA LYS A 268 -20.05 -16.08 -9.25
C LYS A 268 -20.90 -15.14 -8.40
N PRO A 269 -22.24 -15.25 -8.44
CA PRO A 269 -23.09 -14.57 -7.48
C PRO A 269 -22.72 -15.00 -6.06
N LEU A 270 -22.78 -14.07 -5.12
CA LEU A 270 -22.55 -14.34 -3.69
C LEU A 270 -23.78 -13.93 -2.89
N SER A 271 -24.10 -14.72 -1.87
CA SER A 271 -25.04 -14.35 -0.80
C SER A 271 -24.41 -14.76 0.53
N LEU A 272 -24.02 -13.77 1.33
CA LEU A 272 -23.31 -13.96 2.58
C LEU A 272 -24.02 -13.16 3.68
N THR A 273 -23.94 -13.63 4.92
CA THR A 273 -24.60 -13.02 6.07
C THR A 273 -23.59 -12.31 6.97
N GLY A 274 -24.10 -11.49 7.89
CA GLY A 274 -23.34 -10.77 8.90
C GLY A 274 -24.15 -10.59 10.17
N PHE A 275 -23.47 -10.13 11.22
CA PHE A 275 -24.11 -9.74 12.46
C PHE A 275 -25.20 -8.66 12.23
N GLY A 276 -26.22 -8.64 13.08
CA GLY A 276 -27.33 -7.68 12.98
C GLY A 276 -28.23 -7.90 11.76
N GLY A 277 -28.23 -9.10 11.16
CA GLY A 277 -29.07 -9.42 9.99
C GLY A 277 -28.56 -8.85 8.67
N ILE A 278 -27.35 -8.31 8.64
CA ILE A 278 -26.72 -7.80 7.41
C ILE A 278 -26.60 -8.94 6.39
N LYS A 279 -27.00 -8.67 5.14
CA LYS A 279 -26.80 -9.58 4.01
C LYS A 279 -25.99 -8.88 2.91
N TRP A 280 -24.97 -9.57 2.42
CA TRP A 280 -24.12 -9.14 1.32
C TRP A 280 -24.46 -9.93 0.07
N TYR A 281 -24.79 -9.22 -1.01
CA TYR A 281 -25.06 -9.82 -2.31
C TYR A 281 -24.06 -9.34 -3.34
N ARG A 282 -23.55 -10.26 -4.17
CA ARG A 282 -22.83 -9.90 -5.40
C ARG A 282 -23.69 -10.23 -6.62
N ALA A 283 -24.20 -9.20 -7.27
CA ALA A 283 -24.83 -9.31 -8.57
C ALA A 283 -23.78 -9.25 -9.70
N LEU A 284 -23.94 -10.07 -10.73
CA LEU A 284 -23.05 -10.12 -11.90
C LEU A 284 -23.65 -9.48 -13.15
N ARG A 285 -24.96 -9.25 -13.15
CA ARG A 285 -25.73 -8.70 -14.27
C ARG A 285 -26.59 -7.57 -13.75
N LEU A 286 -26.84 -6.59 -14.62
CA LEU A 286 -27.72 -5.47 -14.30
C LEU A 286 -29.10 -5.93 -13.82
N GLN A 287 -29.68 -6.94 -14.47
CA GLN A 287 -30.98 -7.50 -14.07
C GLN A 287 -30.99 -7.96 -12.61
N HIS A 288 -29.96 -8.68 -12.15
CA HIS A 288 -29.88 -9.13 -10.76
C HIS A 288 -29.78 -7.95 -9.78
N VAL A 289 -29.15 -6.83 -10.17
CA VAL A 289 -29.14 -5.60 -9.35
C VAL A 289 -30.55 -5.02 -9.24
N LEU A 290 -31.31 -4.99 -10.34
CA LEU A 290 -32.68 -4.50 -10.37
C LEU A 290 -33.61 -5.38 -9.52
N ASP A 291 -33.50 -6.70 -9.65
CA ASP A 291 -34.28 -7.67 -8.88
C ASP A 291 -34.00 -7.51 -7.38
N LEU A 292 -32.72 -7.38 -7.00
CA LEU A 292 -32.32 -7.12 -5.60
C LEU A 292 -32.85 -5.78 -5.09
N LYS A 293 -32.85 -4.72 -5.91
CA LYS A 293 -33.40 -3.41 -5.50
C LYS A 293 -34.92 -3.39 -5.44
N SER A 294 -35.60 -4.22 -6.23
CA SER A 294 -37.05 -4.41 -6.12
C SER A 294 -37.40 -5.15 -4.83
N LYS A 295 -36.67 -6.23 -4.49
CA LYS A 295 -36.88 -7.01 -3.27
C LYS A 295 -36.44 -6.27 -1.99
N TYR A 296 -35.37 -5.48 -2.07
CA TYR A 296 -34.80 -4.72 -0.96
C TYR A 296 -34.60 -3.24 -1.38
N PRO A 297 -35.67 -2.43 -1.36
CA PRO A 297 -35.60 -1.03 -1.79
C PRO A 297 -34.55 -0.21 -1.04
N ASP A 298 -34.34 -0.47 0.24
CA ASP A 298 -33.39 0.25 1.10
C ASP A 298 -31.95 -0.29 1.02
N ALA A 299 -31.70 -1.35 0.25
CA ALA A 299 -30.37 -1.92 0.13
C ALA A 299 -29.38 -0.91 -0.47
N LYS A 300 -28.26 -0.71 0.22
CA LYS A 300 -27.16 0.14 -0.22
C LYS A 300 -26.37 -0.57 -1.31
N LYS A 301 -26.03 0.18 -2.37
CA LYS A 301 -25.10 -0.28 -3.41
C LYS A 301 -23.68 0.09 -2.98
N ILE A 302 -22.77 -0.87 -3.02
CA ILE A 302 -21.36 -0.67 -2.72
C ILE A 302 -20.59 -1.05 -3.97
N ASN A 303 -19.85 -0.09 -4.54
CA ASN A 303 -18.98 -0.36 -5.67
C ASN A 303 -17.71 -1.07 -5.19
N ARG A 304 -17.15 -1.92 -6.05
CA ARG A 304 -15.78 -2.41 -5.86
C ARG A 304 -14.86 -1.18 -5.94
N LEU A 305 -13.98 -1.04 -4.96
CA LEU A 305 -13.15 0.15 -4.67
C LEU A 305 -12.19 0.63 -5.77
N ILE A 306 -12.29 0.14 -7.00
CA ILE A 306 -11.20 0.22 -7.99
C ILE A 306 -11.60 0.95 -9.28
N ASN A 307 -12.65 1.76 -9.20
CA ASN A 307 -12.94 2.79 -10.21
C ASN A 307 -12.88 4.16 -9.49
N GLN A 308 -11.67 4.63 -9.18
CA GLN A 308 -11.38 6.05 -9.00
C GLN A 308 -10.46 6.48 -10.13
#